data_AF-A0A0C2MBW5-F1
#
_entry.id   AF-A0A0C2MBW5-F1
#
_cell.length_a   1.000
_cell.length_b   1.000
_cell.length_c   1.000
_cell.angle_alpha   90.00
_cell.angle_beta   90.00
_cell.angle_gamma   90.00
#
_symmetry.space_group_name_H-M   'P 1'
#
loop_
_entity.id
_entity.type
_entity.pdbx_description
1 polymer ?
#
loop_
_entity_poly.entity_id
_entity_poly.type
_entity_poly.pdbx_seq_one_letter_code
_entity_poly.pdbx_strand_id
1 'polypeptide(L)'
;MILAITSVNIVYSEAKYSTVTGLVYHEFLKKIYEVLGERDYTIVMDIAPIHPSNPEFYHTYEYQVIFLPSYCPFTNPCEDMFFQLKNSVRRNGNIRGNVDLTERMITACTEITTDNLQNYFRNSESFFQMCLNVEDIARE
;
A
#
# COMPACT_ATOMS: atom_id res chain seq x y z
N MET A 1 6.94 7.02 1.39
CA MET A 1 5.77 6.80 2.27
C MET A 1 5.57 5.32 2.39
N ILE A 2 5.16 4.86 3.57
CA ILE A 2 4.64 3.51 3.78
C ILE A 2 3.20 3.65 4.26
N LEU A 3 2.30 2.79 3.79
CA LEU A 3 0.88 2.91 4.08
C LEU A 3 0.17 1.55 3.97
N ALA A 4 -0.98 1.45 4.65
CA ALA A 4 -1.91 0.34 4.55
C ALA A 4 -3.33 0.88 4.40
N ILE A 5 -4.11 0.24 3.54
CA ILE A 5 -5.49 0.63 3.22
C ILE A 5 -6.45 -0.54 3.33
N THR A 6 -7.70 -0.22 3.61
CA THR A 6 -8.85 -1.07 3.30
C THR A 6 -9.66 -0.41 2.17
N SER A 7 -10.73 -1.06 1.73
CA SER A 7 -11.70 -0.45 0.81
C SER A 7 -12.48 0.72 1.43
N VAL A 8 -12.34 0.97 2.74
CA VAL A 8 -13.12 1.99 3.47
C VAL A 8 -12.25 3.17 3.90
N ASN A 9 -11.02 2.90 4.35
CA ASN A 9 -10.13 3.91 4.91
C ASN A 9 -8.64 3.58 4.71
N ILE A 10 -7.81 4.61 4.89
CA ILE A 10 -6.38 4.43 5.17
C ILE A 10 -6.25 4.01 6.64
N VAL A 11 -5.68 2.82 6.88
CA VAL A 11 -5.50 2.28 8.23
C VAL A 11 -4.34 2.98 8.92
N TYR A 12 -3.21 3.08 8.22
CA TYR A 12 -2.01 3.73 8.72
C TYR A 12 -1.20 4.26 7.54
N SER A 13 -0.57 5.43 7.70
CA SER A 13 0.34 5.98 6.71
C SER A 13 1.43 6.80 7.38
N GLU A 14 2.66 6.70 6.88
CA GLU A 14 3.79 7.42 7.42
C GLU A 14 4.77 7.88 6.31
N ALA A 15 5.17 9.14 6.38
CA ALA A 15 6.26 9.66 5.57
C ALA A 15 7.61 9.22 6.14
N LYS A 16 8.43 8.54 5.33
CA LYS A 16 9.78 8.09 5.69
C LYS A 16 10.80 8.86 4.86
N TYR A 17 11.82 9.41 5.52
CA TYR A 17 12.94 10.12 4.88
C TYR A 17 14.16 9.22 4.64
N SER A 18 14.13 8.00 5.15
CA SER A 18 15.16 6.98 4.97
C SER A 18 14.59 5.77 4.23
N THR A 19 15.49 4.92 3.74
CA THR A 19 15.13 3.62 3.17
C THR A 19 14.37 2.78 4.19
N VAL A 20 13.26 2.19 3.77
CA VAL A 20 12.51 1.23 4.59
C VAL A 20 13.31 -0.08 4.63
N THR A 21 13.79 -0.43 5.81
CA THR A 21 14.43 -1.73 6.07
C THR A 21 13.39 -2.75 6.53
N GLY A 22 13.73 -4.04 6.53
CA GLY A 22 12.83 -5.08 7.06
C GLY A 22 12.39 -4.80 8.51
N LEU A 23 13.28 -4.29 9.36
CA LEU A 23 12.92 -3.90 10.73
C LEU A 23 11.88 -2.79 10.77
N VAL A 24 12.07 -1.72 9.97
CA VAL A 24 11.11 -0.62 9.86
C VAL A 24 9.76 -1.11 9.33
N TYR A 25 9.78 -2.07 8.39
CA TYR A 25 8.59 -2.67 7.83
C TYR A 25 7.81 -3.51 8.86
N HIS A 26 8.48 -4.32 9.67
CA HIS A 26 7.83 -5.10 10.73
C HIS A 26 7.19 -4.21 11.80
N GLU A 27 7.85 -3.13 12.19
CA GLU A 27 7.26 -2.15 13.12
C GLU A 27 6.02 -1.49 12.51
N PHE A 28 6.03 -1.20 11.20
CA PHE A 28 4.86 -0.74 10.49
C PHE A 28 3.71 -1.76 10.54
N LEU A 29 3.97 -3.06 10.34
CA LEU A 29 2.94 -4.10 10.47
C LEU A 29 2.36 -4.17 11.89
N LYS A 30 3.19 -4.08 12.93
CA LYS A 30 2.69 -3.99 14.32
C LYS A 30 1.78 -2.78 14.52
N LYS A 31 2.08 -1.63 13.92
CA LYS A 31 1.19 -0.45 13.97
C LYS A 31 -0.16 -0.69 13.31
N ILE A 32 -0.22 -1.50 12.24
CA ILE A 32 -1.49 -1.91 11.65
C ILE A 32 -2.31 -2.70 12.67
N TYR A 33 -1.71 -3.69 13.34
CA TYR A 33 -2.38 -4.47 14.37
C TYR A 33 -2.85 -3.61 15.55
N GLU A 34 -2.02 -2.68 16.03
CA GLU A 34 -2.40 -1.73 17.10
C GLU A 34 -3.65 -0.91 16.74
N VAL A 35 -3.83 -0.54 15.47
CA VAL A 35 -4.97 0.25 15.00
C VAL A 35 -6.22 -0.61 14.76
N LEU A 36 -6.05 -1.79 14.17
CA LEU A 36 -7.17 -2.65 13.76
C LEU A 36 -7.67 -3.57 14.89
N GLY A 37 -6.79 -3.94 15.83
CA GLY A 37 -7.07 -4.82 16.95
C GLY A 37 -7.30 -6.29 16.55
N GLU A 38 -7.75 -7.08 17.51
CA GLU A 38 -7.98 -8.52 17.33
C GLU A 38 -9.23 -8.78 16.47
N ARG A 39 -9.03 -8.99 15.16
CA ARG A 39 -10.06 -9.25 14.14
C ARG A 39 -9.49 -10.10 13.01
N ASP A 40 -10.37 -10.70 12.22
CA ASP A 40 -10.00 -11.49 11.05
C ASP A 40 -9.69 -10.58 9.85
N TYR A 41 -8.45 -10.11 9.77
CA TYR A 41 -7.90 -9.41 8.62
C TYR A 41 -6.81 -10.23 7.92
N THR A 42 -6.67 -10.00 6.62
CA THR A 42 -5.58 -10.52 5.80
C THR A 42 -4.77 -9.36 5.25
N ILE A 43 -3.46 -9.39 5.44
CA ILE A 43 -2.56 -8.42 4.82
C ILE A 43 -2.17 -8.94 3.43
N VAL A 44 -2.45 -8.13 2.42
CA VAL A 44 -2.07 -8.40 1.03
C VAL A 44 -0.98 -7.41 0.61
N MET A 45 0.12 -7.90 0.07
CA MET A 45 1.26 -7.07 -0.35
C MET A 45 1.98 -7.66 -1.57
N ASP A 46 2.76 -6.85 -2.27
CA ASP A 46 3.64 -7.30 -3.35
C ASP A 46 4.87 -8.06 -2.81
N ILE A 47 5.62 -8.72 -3.70
CA ILE A 47 6.85 -9.45 -3.35
C ILE A 47 8.05 -8.51 -3.48
N ALA A 48 8.05 -7.41 -2.72
CA ALA A 48 9.26 -6.59 -2.58
C ALA A 48 10.31 -7.36 -1.76
N PRO A 49 11.62 -7.26 -2.08
CA PRO A 49 12.66 -8.05 -1.39
C PRO A 49 12.71 -7.90 0.13
N ILE A 50 12.24 -6.76 0.65
CA ILE A 50 12.19 -6.49 2.09
C ILE A 50 11.08 -7.30 2.80
N HIS A 51 10.01 -7.69 2.10
CA HIS A 51 8.89 -8.38 2.73
C HIS A 51 9.23 -9.82 3.14
N PRO A 52 9.73 -10.71 2.26
CA PRO A 52 10.05 -12.09 2.65
C PRO A 52 11.40 -12.20 3.40
N SER A 53 12.04 -11.08 3.76
CA SER A 53 13.39 -11.08 4.32
C SER A 53 13.50 -11.70 5.72
N ASN A 54 12.39 -11.80 6.46
CA ASN A 54 12.33 -12.44 7.77
C ASN A 54 11.06 -13.30 7.91
N PRO A 55 11.09 -14.58 7.48
CA PRO A 55 9.92 -15.46 7.55
C PRO A 55 9.42 -15.69 8.98
N GLU A 56 10.31 -15.72 9.97
CA GLU A 56 9.96 -15.99 11.36
C GLU A 56 9.05 -14.93 11.96
N PHE A 57 9.15 -13.67 11.50
CA PHE A 57 8.24 -12.62 11.92
C PHE A 57 6.78 -13.00 11.61
N TYR A 58 6.52 -13.50 10.41
CA TYR A 58 5.17 -13.82 9.93
C TYR A 58 4.57 -15.06 10.61
N HIS A 59 5.39 -15.97 11.14
CA HIS A 59 4.90 -17.09 11.95
C HIS A 59 4.27 -16.63 13.27
N THR A 60 4.71 -15.47 13.77
CA THR A 60 4.24 -14.90 15.04
C THR A 60 3.30 -13.70 14.88
N TYR A 61 3.15 -13.19 13.67
CA TYR A 61 2.31 -12.04 13.38
C TYR A 61 0.83 -12.41 13.44
N GLU A 62 -0.01 -11.49 13.91
CA GLU A 62 -1.38 -11.73 14.32
C GLU A 62 -2.34 -11.92 13.12
N TYR A 63 -1.95 -11.45 11.94
CA TYR A 63 -2.75 -11.58 10.71
C TYR A 63 -2.09 -12.50 9.69
N GLN A 64 -2.94 -13.17 8.90
CA GLN A 64 -2.47 -13.88 7.72
C GLN A 64 -1.86 -12.89 6.72
N VAL A 65 -0.70 -13.24 6.17
CA VAL A 65 -0.04 -12.49 5.10
C VAL A 65 -0.11 -13.26 3.79
N ILE A 66 -0.59 -12.60 2.74
CA ILE A 66 -0.66 -13.12 1.37
C ILE A 66 0.16 -12.23 0.45
N PHE A 67 1.01 -12.86 -0.35
CA PHE A 67 1.80 -12.18 -1.36
C PHE A 67 1.13 -12.25 -2.72
N LEU A 68 1.04 -11.10 -3.40
CA LEU A 68 0.60 -11.04 -4.79
C LEU A 68 1.65 -11.66 -5.72
N PRO A 69 1.25 -12.22 -6.87
CA PRO A 69 2.19 -12.73 -7.85
C PRO A 69 3.23 -11.69 -8.30
N SER A 70 4.47 -12.13 -8.49
CA SER A 70 5.54 -11.27 -9.00
C SER A 70 5.15 -10.65 -10.35
N TYR A 71 5.52 -9.37 -10.53
CA TYR A 71 5.29 -8.62 -11.77
C TYR A 71 3.81 -8.40 -12.16
N CYS A 72 2.89 -8.47 -11.19
CA CYS A 72 1.47 -8.15 -11.37
C CYS A 72 1.06 -6.88 -10.59
N PRO A 73 1.70 -5.70 -10.78
CA PRO A 73 1.43 -4.50 -9.98
C PRO A 73 -0.03 -4.02 -10.13
N PHE A 74 -0.67 -4.24 -11.28
CA PHE A 74 -2.07 -3.90 -11.53
C PHE A 74 -3.06 -4.66 -10.63
N THR A 75 -2.63 -5.74 -9.96
CA THR A 75 -3.43 -6.46 -8.95
C THR A 75 -3.30 -5.86 -7.55
N ASN A 76 -2.47 -4.84 -7.37
CA ASN A 76 -2.23 -4.19 -6.08
C ASN A 76 -2.94 -2.83 -6.03
N PRO A 77 -3.99 -2.65 -5.20
CA PRO A 77 -4.71 -1.37 -5.09
C PRO A 77 -3.82 -0.22 -4.59
N CYS A 78 -2.67 -0.52 -3.95
CA CYS A 78 -1.71 0.50 -3.56
C CYS A 78 -1.08 1.21 -4.76
N GLU A 79 -1.03 0.61 -5.96
CA GLU A 79 -0.49 1.29 -7.15
C GLU A 79 -1.35 2.48 -7.56
N ASP A 80 -2.68 2.31 -7.61
CA ASP A 80 -3.63 3.40 -7.88
C ASP A 80 -3.57 4.47 -6.79
N MET A 81 -3.48 4.05 -5.53
CA MET A 81 -3.32 4.99 -4.43
C MET A 81 -2.05 5.82 -4.58
N PHE A 82 -0.89 5.19 -4.83
CA PHE A 82 0.36 5.91 -5.02
C PHE A 82 0.33 6.80 -6.26
N PHE A 83 -0.35 6.38 -7.33
CA PHE A 83 -0.58 7.21 -8.51
C PHE A 83 -1.35 8.49 -8.14
N GLN A 84 -2.48 8.38 -7.46
CA GLN A 84 -3.27 9.54 -7.02
C GLN A 84 -2.49 10.43 -6.05
N LEU A 85 -1.80 9.86 -5.06
CA LEU A 85 -0.96 10.61 -4.12
C LEU A 85 0.14 11.40 -4.84
N LYS A 86 0.86 10.77 -5.77
CA LYS A 86 1.91 11.43 -6.58
C LYS A 86 1.33 12.62 -7.35
N ASN A 87 0.15 12.46 -7.94
CA ASN A 87 -0.50 13.53 -8.69
C ASN A 87 -0.96 14.68 -7.79
N SER A 88 -1.51 14.39 -6.60
CA SER A 88 -1.89 15.41 -5.63
C SER A 88 -0.66 16.20 -5.13
N VAL A 89 0.42 15.52 -4.74
CA VAL A 89 1.67 16.16 -4.28
C VAL A 89 2.28 17.10 -5.34
N ARG A 90 2.20 16.72 -6.63
CA ARG A 90 2.75 17.49 -7.76
C ARG A 90 1.85 18.66 -8.19
N ARG A 91 0.58 18.68 -7.79
CA ARG A 91 -0.42 19.68 -8.24
C ARG A 91 -0.01 21.13 -7.90
N ASN A 92 0.66 21.33 -6.76
CA ASN A 92 1.00 22.66 -6.23
C ASN A 92 2.40 23.14 -6.64
N GLY A 93 2.89 22.70 -7.80
CA GLY A 93 4.20 23.09 -8.34
C GLY A 93 5.38 22.47 -7.58
N ASN A 94 6.57 23.06 -7.73
CA ASN A 94 7.82 22.49 -7.22
C ASN A 94 7.80 22.30 -5.69
N ILE A 95 8.36 21.17 -5.25
CA ILE A 95 8.52 20.80 -3.84
C ILE A 95 9.70 21.57 -3.24
N ARG A 96 9.51 22.15 -2.06
CA ARG A 96 10.49 22.96 -1.33
C ARG A 96 11.01 22.22 -0.10
N GLY A 97 11.88 21.23 -0.35
CA GLY A 97 12.50 20.43 0.70
C GLY A 97 11.53 19.46 1.40
N ASN A 98 12.01 18.84 2.47
CA ASN A 98 11.37 17.68 3.09
C ASN A 98 10.09 18.03 3.86
N VAL A 99 10.02 19.21 4.48
CA VAL A 99 8.84 19.64 5.25
C VAL A 99 7.64 19.83 4.32
N ASP A 100 7.81 20.61 3.24
CA ASP A 100 6.77 20.83 2.22
C ASP A 100 6.34 19.50 1.58
N LEU A 101 7.30 18.62 1.25
CA LEU A 101 6.99 17.30 0.71
C LEU A 101 6.07 16.50 1.66
N THR A 102 6.43 16.42 2.94
CA THR A 102 5.67 15.65 3.93
C THR A 102 4.30 16.24 4.18
N GLU A 103 4.19 17.57 4.31
CA GLU A 103 2.90 18.24 4.45
C GLU A 103 1.98 17.96 3.27
N ARG A 104 2.50 18.01 2.04
CA ARG A 104 1.73 17.67 0.83
C ARG A 104 1.33 16.20 0.79
N MET A 105 2.22 15.30 1.22
CA MET A 105 1.92 13.87 1.27
C MET A 105 0.82 13.55 2.28
N ILE A 106 0.89 14.14 3.49
CA ILE A 106 -0.16 14.02 4.51
C ILE A 106 -1.47 14.61 3.99
N THR A 107 -1.43 15.80 3.39
CA THR A 107 -2.61 16.45 2.81
C THR A 107 -3.23 15.57 1.71
N ALA A 108 -2.41 15.02 0.81
CA ALA A 108 -2.88 14.12 -0.24
C ALA A 108 -3.59 12.88 0.33
N CYS A 109 -3.11 12.31 1.44
CA CYS A 109 -3.82 11.21 2.11
C CYS A 109 -5.21 11.64 2.61
N THR A 110 -5.37 12.87 3.09
CA THR A 110 -6.68 13.38 3.55
C THR A 110 -7.67 13.65 2.42
N GLU A 111 -7.19 13.80 1.17
CA GLU A 111 -8.02 13.95 -0.02
C GLU A 111 -8.58 12.60 -0.53
N ILE A 112 -8.03 11.46 -0.07
CA ILE A 112 -8.47 10.13 -0.51
C ILE A 112 -9.81 9.81 0.14
N THR A 113 -10.85 9.66 -0.68
CA THR A 113 -12.19 9.31 -0.21
C THR A 113 -12.39 7.79 -0.15
N THR A 114 -13.42 7.34 0.57
CA THR A 114 -13.86 5.95 0.54
C THR A 114 -14.21 5.50 -0.88
N ASP A 115 -14.85 6.35 -1.69
CA ASP A 115 -15.15 6.01 -3.09
C ASP A 115 -13.87 5.80 -3.91
N ASN A 116 -12.82 6.58 -3.66
CA ASN A 116 -11.53 6.34 -4.30
C ASN A 116 -10.98 4.96 -3.91
N LEU A 117 -10.97 4.64 -2.61
CA LEU A 117 -10.49 3.36 -2.12
C LEU A 117 -11.27 2.19 -2.72
N GLN A 118 -12.60 2.24 -2.70
CA GLN A 118 -13.43 1.20 -3.31
C GLN A 118 -13.15 1.03 -4.81
N ASN A 119 -12.89 2.13 -5.51
CA ASN A 119 -12.52 2.08 -6.93
C ASN A 119 -11.15 1.44 -7.16
N TYR A 120 -10.14 1.71 -6.31
CA TYR A 120 -8.82 1.07 -6.43
C TYR A 120 -8.93 -0.46 -6.27
N PHE A 121 -9.66 -0.91 -5.25
CA PHE A 121 -9.88 -2.35 -5.04
C PHE A 121 -10.62 -2.96 -6.23
N ARG A 122 -11.72 -2.35 -6.68
CA ARG A 122 -12.48 -2.82 -7.84
C ARG A 122 -11.64 -2.87 -9.12
N ASN A 123 -10.79 -1.87 -9.33
CA ASN A 123 -9.87 -1.83 -10.46
C ASN A 123 -8.89 -3.01 -10.39
N SER A 124 -8.21 -3.19 -9.25
CA SER A 124 -7.27 -4.30 -9.07
C SER A 124 -7.91 -5.70 -9.22
N GLU A 125 -9.12 -5.88 -8.70
CA GLU A 125 -9.87 -7.13 -8.78
C GLU A 125 -10.33 -7.44 -10.21
N SER A 126 -10.58 -6.41 -11.03
CA SER A 126 -11.00 -6.60 -12.43
C SER A 126 -9.98 -7.36 -13.27
N PHE A 127 -8.70 -7.30 -12.88
CA PHE A 127 -7.62 -8.02 -13.54
C PHE A 127 -7.49 -9.49 -13.10
N PHE A 128 -8.14 -9.92 -12.00
CA PHE A 128 -7.95 -11.27 -11.48
C PHE A 128 -8.43 -12.33 -12.47
N GLN A 129 -9.57 -12.11 -13.12
CA GLN A 129 -10.09 -13.05 -14.11
C GLN A 129 -9.15 -13.14 -15.33
N MET A 130 -8.59 -12.01 -15.77
CA MET A 130 -7.62 -11.98 -16.85
C MET A 130 -6.34 -12.76 -16.49
N CYS A 131 -5.86 -12.62 -15.25
CA CYS A 131 -4.74 -13.42 -14.75
C CYS A 131 -5.05 -14.93 -14.74
N LEU A 132 -6.24 -15.33 -14.28
CA LEU A 132 -6.67 -16.74 -14.27
C LEU A 132 -6.78 -17.30 -15.69
N ASN A 133 -7.16 -16.45 -16.65
CA ASN A 133 -7.22 -16.79 -18.07
C ASN A 133 -5.84 -16.75 -18.76
N VAL A 134 -4.80 -16.32 -18.07
CA VAL A 134 -3.44 -16.14 -18.61
C VAL A 134 -3.43 -15.18 -19.82
N GLU A 135 -4.25 -14.14 -19.74
CA GLU A 135 -4.31 -13.10 -20.76
C GLU A 135 -3.04 -12.23 -20.72
N ASP A 136 -2.65 -11.71 -21.88
CA ASP A 136 -1.56 -10.74 -21.99
C ASP A 136 -2.06 -9.37 -21.54
N ILE A 137 -1.77 -9.02 -20.29
CA ILE A 137 -2.16 -7.76 -19.68
C ILE A 137 -1.05 -6.74 -19.95
N ALA A 138 -1.36 -5.72 -20.74
CA ALA A 138 -0.44 -4.63 -21.04
C ALA A 138 0.05 -3.99 -19.73
N ARG A 139 1.37 -3.88 -19.59
CA ARG A 139 2.00 -3.12 -18.50
C ARG A 139 2.05 -1.66 -18.95
N GLU A 140 1.16 -0.84 -18.43
CA GLU A 140 1.25 0.63 -18.58
C GLU A 140 2.48 1.20 -17.86
#